data_AF-X1EFP7-F1
#
_entry.id   AF-X1EFP7-F1
#
_cell.length_a   1.000
_cell.length_b   1.000
_cell.length_c   1.000
_cell.angle_alpha   90.00
_cell.angle_beta   90.00
_cell.angle_gamma   90.00
#
_symmetry.space_group_name_H-M   'P 1'
#
loop_
_entity.id
_entity.type
_entity.pdbx_description
1 polymer ?
#
loop_
_entity_poly.entity_id
_entity_poly.type
_entity_poly.pdbx_seq_one_letter_code
_entity_poly.pdbx_strand_id
1 'polypeptide(L)'
;MGSVFGGIILLVVFFVLSVLKIIFMFNNLILDNILLGVSIVIGILTILNFFNKVGNKSPGATDNATSVGTVIALSKYFKNNPLENIDFTFLITGSEELNLGGAIDFIQKHKNELDKDITYFINYDLVGAHGVLRNVTSHGIPKKTTSTKLNELFRNSSKDLGIEIKEIYFPIGAAGDHMPIVNMGYKACVLASTGSMKYVHSKKDTMSLVSKEGLNNIFSLSIEVANRLNKELT
;
A
#
# COMPACT_ATOMS: atom_id res chain seq x y z
N MET A 1 4.31 -11.62 4.52
CA MET A 1 4.78 -10.85 5.70
C MET A 1 4.46 -11.50 7.06
N GLY A 2 3.30 -12.14 7.28
CA GLY A 2 2.99 -12.78 8.57
C GLY A 2 3.98 -13.89 9.02
N SER A 3 4.54 -14.65 8.08
CA SER A 3 5.57 -15.68 8.37
C SER A 3 6.90 -15.09 8.86
N VAL A 4 7.25 -13.88 8.39
CA VAL A 4 8.49 -13.18 8.76
C VAL A 4 8.40 -12.65 10.19
N PHE A 5 7.25 -12.09 10.58
CA PHE A 5 7.05 -11.52 11.90
C PHE A 5 7.04 -12.60 13.00
N GLY A 6 6.37 -13.74 12.76
CA GLY A 6 6.42 -14.90 13.66
C GLY A 6 7.83 -15.50 13.78
N GLY A 7 8.58 -15.57 12.67
CA GLY A 7 9.98 -16.01 12.68
C GLY A 7 10.89 -15.10 13.51
N ILE A 8 10.72 -13.78 13.40
CA ILE A 8 11.49 -12.80 14.19
C ILE A 8 11.20 -12.94 15.69
N ILE A 9 9.93 -13.12 16.08
CA ILE A 9 9.56 -13.31 17.49
C ILE A 9 10.21 -14.58 18.05
N LEU A 10 10.16 -15.70 17.30
CA LEU A 10 10.80 -16.96 17.71
C LEU A 10 12.32 -16.80 17.83
N LEU A 11 12.96 -16.07 16.92
CA LEU A 11 14.39 -15.75 16.98
C LEU A 11 14.75 -14.93 18.22
N VAL A 12 13.95 -13.91 18.56
CA VAL A 12 14.17 -13.09 19.75
C VAL A 12 14.01 -13.91 21.03
N VAL A 13 12.97 -14.73 21.13
CA VAL A 13 12.77 -15.64 22.28
C VAL A 13 13.93 -16.61 22.42
N PHE A 14 14.36 -17.23 21.32
CA PHE A 14 15.52 -18.12 21.30
C PHE A 14 16.79 -17.42 21.77
N PHE A 15 17.05 -16.21 21.27
CA PHE A 15 18.21 -15.41 21.64
C PHE A 15 18.22 -15.06 23.13
N VAL A 16 17.09 -14.56 23.66
CA VAL A 16 16.96 -14.21 25.09
C VAL A 16 17.18 -15.44 25.98
N LEU A 17 16.54 -16.57 25.68
CA LEU A 17 16.70 -17.80 26.45
C LEU A 17 18.14 -18.34 26.40
N SER A 18 18.81 -18.21 25.24
CA SER A 18 20.22 -18.62 25.08
C SER A 18 21.16 -17.73 25.90
N VAL A 19 20.94 -16.41 25.91
CA VAL A 19 21.72 -15.46 26.72
C VAL A 19 21.52 -15.72 28.21
N LEU A 20 20.29 -15.93 28.66
CA LEU A 20 19.99 -16.28 30.06
C LEU A 20 20.69 -17.58 30.48
N LYS A 21 20.69 -18.60 29.61
CA LYS A 21 21.40 -19.86 29.86
C LYS A 21 22.90 -19.62 30.13
N ILE A 22 23.54 -18.79 29.32
CA ILE A 22 24.98 -18.47 29.43
C ILE A 22 25.25 -17.67 30.71
N ILE A 23 24.49 -16.61 30.97
CA ILE A 23 24.72 -15.72 32.12
C ILE A 23 24.56 -16.45 33.46
N PHE A 24 23.50 -17.26 33.59
CA PHE A 24 23.21 -17.95 34.85
C PHE A 24 23.85 -19.34 34.93
N MET A 25 24.67 -19.72 33.95
CA MET A 25 25.25 -21.08 33.81
C MET A 25 24.21 -22.18 34.02
N PHE A 26 22.97 -21.93 33.58
CA PHE A 26 21.83 -22.77 33.90
C PHE A 26 21.80 -23.97 32.97
N ASN A 27 22.31 -25.11 33.44
CA ASN A 27 22.33 -26.33 32.64
C ASN A 27 21.11 -27.20 32.98
N ASN A 28 20.04 -27.05 32.20
CA ASN A 28 18.78 -27.75 32.41
C ASN A 28 18.34 -28.43 31.11
N LEU A 29 18.18 -29.76 31.16
CA LEU A 29 17.78 -30.59 30.02
C LEU A 29 16.46 -30.12 29.38
N ILE A 30 15.52 -29.61 30.18
CA ILE A 30 14.24 -29.09 29.69
C ILE A 30 14.47 -27.83 28.86
N LEU A 31 15.31 -26.90 29.34
CA LEU A 31 15.64 -25.68 28.61
C LEU A 31 16.37 -25.99 27.30
N ASP A 32 17.25 -26.99 27.30
CA ASP A 32 18.01 -27.41 26.12
C ASP A 32 17.10 -28.01 25.04
N ASN A 33 16.15 -28.85 25.45
CA ASN A 33 15.13 -29.39 24.55
C ASN A 33 14.21 -28.30 23.99
N ILE A 34 13.86 -27.29 24.80
CA ILE A 34 13.08 -26.12 24.34
C ILE A 34 13.87 -25.32 23.31
N LEU A 35 15.13 -24.98 23.59
CA LEU A 35 16.00 -24.22 22.68
C LEU A 35 16.21 -24.97 21.35
N LEU A 36 16.48 -26.27 21.41
CA LEU A 36 16.60 -27.12 20.22
C LEU A 36 15.29 -27.16 19.42
N GLY A 37 14.16 -27.35 20.09
CA GLY A 37 12.83 -27.35 19.46
C GLY A 37 12.53 -26.04 18.74
N VAL A 38 12.79 -24.89 19.38
CA VAL A 38 12.61 -23.56 18.77
C VAL A 38 13.55 -23.37 17.58
N SER A 39 14.79 -23.82 17.66
CA SER A 39 15.77 -23.75 16.57
C SER A 39 15.32 -24.54 15.34
N ILE A 40 14.79 -25.75 15.55
CA ILE A 40 14.27 -26.61 14.49
C ILE A 40 13.07 -25.94 13.82
N VAL A 41 12.13 -25.37 14.59
CA VAL A 41 10.97 -24.66 14.06
C VAL A 41 11.41 -23.45 13.21
N ILE A 42 12.33 -22.62 13.72
CA ILE A 42 12.89 -21.48 12.98
C ILE A 42 13.57 -21.97 11.68
N GLY A 43 14.39 -23.03 11.77
CA GLY A 43 15.08 -23.61 10.61
C GLY A 43 14.10 -24.08 9.53
N ILE A 44 13.05 -24.82 9.92
CA ILE A 44 11.99 -25.27 9.02
C ILE A 44 11.29 -24.07 8.37
N LEU A 45 10.87 -23.07 9.15
CA LEU A 45 10.20 -21.87 8.63
C LEU A 45 11.10 -21.10 7.66
N THR A 46 12.40 -21.02 7.93
CA THR A 46 13.37 -20.33 7.07
C THR A 46 13.56 -21.08 5.75
N ILE A 47 13.71 -22.41 5.81
CA ILE A 47 13.79 -23.27 4.62
C ILE A 47 12.51 -23.13 3.77
N LEU A 48 11.33 -23.20 4.39
CA LEU A 48 10.05 -23.03 3.71
C LEU A 48 9.94 -21.65 3.03
N ASN A 49 10.36 -20.58 3.71
CA ASN A 49 10.37 -19.24 3.09
C ASN A 49 11.42 -19.12 1.98
N PHE A 50 12.61 -19.72 2.13
CA PHE A 50 13.67 -19.69 1.11
C PHE A 50 13.23 -20.38 -0.19
N PHE A 51 12.48 -21.49 -0.07
CA PHE A 51 11.90 -22.18 -1.23
C PHE A 51 10.55 -21.61 -1.68
N ASN A 52 9.99 -20.63 -0.96
CA ASN A 52 8.78 -19.91 -1.37
C ASN A 52 9.13 -18.92 -2.49
N LYS A 53 9.30 -19.42 -3.71
CA LYS A 53 9.47 -18.59 -4.90
C LYS A 53 8.17 -17.85 -5.20
N VAL A 54 8.14 -16.55 -4.94
CA VAL A 54 7.07 -15.67 -5.39
C VAL A 54 7.28 -15.41 -6.88
N GLY A 55 6.77 -16.30 -7.73
CA GLY A 55 6.67 -16.05 -9.17
C GLY A 55 5.34 -15.35 -9.45
N ASN A 56 5.35 -14.04 -9.66
CA ASN A 56 4.14 -13.35 -10.11
C ASN A 56 3.81 -13.80 -11.54
N LYS A 57 2.71 -14.54 -11.70
CA LYS A 57 2.18 -14.99 -13.00
C LYS A 57 0.97 -14.14 -13.43
N SER A 58 0.75 -13.02 -12.74
CA SER A 58 -0.27 -12.05 -13.08
C SER A 58 0.05 -11.39 -14.43
N PRO A 59 -0.93 -11.33 -15.35
CA PRO A 59 -0.85 -10.42 -16.50
C PRO A 59 -0.82 -8.93 -16.10
N GLY A 60 -1.25 -8.59 -14.88
CA GLY A 60 -1.10 -7.25 -14.30
C GLY A 60 -2.11 -6.23 -14.80
N ALA A 61 -3.29 -6.68 -15.25
CA ALA A 61 -4.28 -5.81 -15.88
C ALA A 61 -4.80 -4.76 -14.89
N THR A 62 -5.24 -5.19 -13.70
CA THR A 62 -5.68 -4.32 -12.62
C THR A 62 -4.59 -4.05 -11.60
N ASP A 63 -3.59 -4.93 -11.51
CA ASP A 63 -2.41 -4.83 -10.65
C ASP A 63 -1.13 -4.67 -11.49
N ASN A 64 -0.78 -3.48 -12.00
CA ASN A 64 -1.43 -2.20 -11.74
C ASN A 64 -1.67 -1.36 -13.01
N ALA A 65 -1.87 -2.02 -14.17
CA ALA A 65 -1.94 -1.33 -15.46
C ALA A 65 -3.13 -0.36 -15.60
N THR A 66 -4.29 -0.65 -15.01
CA THR A 66 -5.43 0.29 -14.96
C THR A 66 -5.12 1.58 -14.20
N SER A 67 -4.36 1.51 -13.11
CA SER A 67 -3.93 2.69 -12.35
C SER A 67 -2.96 3.53 -13.16
N VAL A 68 -2.00 2.89 -13.83
CA VAL A 68 -1.09 3.56 -14.78
C VAL A 68 -1.90 4.28 -15.88
N GLY A 69 -2.87 3.60 -16.47
CA GLY A 69 -3.78 4.19 -17.45
C GLY A 69 -4.57 5.39 -16.89
N THR A 70 -5.01 5.31 -15.64
CA THR A 70 -5.72 6.38 -14.94
C THR A 70 -4.81 7.61 -14.75
N VAL A 71 -3.58 7.41 -14.29
CA VAL A 71 -2.58 8.49 -14.11
C VAL A 71 -2.27 9.17 -15.45
N ILE A 72 -2.09 8.41 -16.54
CA ILE A 72 -1.87 8.95 -17.89
C ILE A 72 -3.10 9.72 -18.40
N ALA A 73 -4.31 9.25 -18.10
CA ALA A 73 -5.53 9.95 -18.49
C ALA A 73 -5.66 11.28 -17.73
N LEU A 74 -5.42 11.28 -16.41
CA LEU A 74 -5.44 12.49 -15.59
C LEU A 74 -4.37 13.49 -16.04
N SER A 75 -3.17 13.02 -16.40
CA SER A 75 -2.11 13.90 -16.89
C SER A 75 -2.49 14.62 -18.18
N LYS A 76 -3.14 13.92 -19.11
CA LYS A 76 -3.67 14.53 -20.34
C LYS A 76 -4.80 15.52 -20.03
N TYR A 77 -5.68 15.18 -19.10
CA TYR A 77 -6.78 16.06 -18.70
C TYR A 77 -6.28 17.37 -18.10
N PHE A 78 -5.44 17.31 -17.07
CA PHE A 78 -4.93 18.50 -16.38
C PHE A 78 -3.92 19.30 -17.20
N LYS A 79 -3.25 18.69 -18.18
CA LYS A 79 -2.48 19.46 -19.18
C LYS A 79 -3.37 20.43 -19.96
N ASN A 80 -4.59 20.03 -20.28
CA ASN A 80 -5.54 20.85 -21.04
C ASN A 80 -6.48 21.68 -20.14
N ASN A 81 -6.52 21.36 -18.84
CA ASN A 81 -7.38 22.00 -17.84
C ASN A 81 -6.54 22.26 -16.58
N PRO A 82 -5.55 23.17 -16.64
CA PRO A 82 -4.70 23.44 -15.48
C PRO A 82 -5.50 24.04 -14.33
N LEU A 83 -5.07 23.78 -13.10
CA LEU A 83 -5.62 24.41 -11.90
C LEU A 83 -4.66 25.50 -11.43
N GLU A 84 -5.20 26.60 -10.91
CA GLU A 84 -4.40 27.80 -10.59
C GLU A 84 -3.50 27.61 -9.36
N ASN A 85 -3.92 26.82 -8.37
CA ASN A 85 -3.25 26.71 -7.06
C ASN A 85 -2.61 25.32 -6.84
N ILE A 86 -2.55 24.48 -7.87
CA ILE A 86 -2.04 23.12 -7.75
C ILE A 86 -1.05 22.83 -8.89
N ASP A 87 0.18 22.50 -8.48
CA ASP A 87 1.16 21.86 -9.35
C ASP A 87 0.99 20.34 -9.29
N PHE A 88 0.94 19.71 -10.48
CA PHE A 88 0.77 18.26 -10.59
C PHE A 88 2.08 17.54 -10.89
N THR A 89 2.39 16.52 -10.10
CA THR A 89 3.38 15.50 -10.44
C THR A 89 2.66 14.18 -10.70
N PHE A 90 2.75 13.68 -11.94
CA PHE A 90 2.23 12.37 -12.31
C PHE A 90 3.34 11.33 -12.20
N LEU A 91 3.26 10.49 -11.16
CA LEU A 91 4.28 9.50 -10.83
C LEU A 91 3.80 8.08 -11.16
N ILE A 92 4.66 7.31 -11.84
CA ILE A 92 4.53 5.85 -11.97
C ILE A 92 5.73 5.24 -11.26
N THR A 93 5.47 4.57 -10.14
CA THR A 93 6.50 3.91 -9.33
C THR A 93 6.90 2.58 -9.97
N GLY A 94 8.19 2.28 -9.93
CA GLY A 94 8.70 0.95 -10.22
C GLY A 94 8.80 0.11 -8.96
N SER A 95 8.88 -1.22 -9.09
CA SER A 95 9.29 -2.11 -7.99
C SER A 95 8.40 -2.06 -6.73
N GLU A 96 7.10 -1.74 -6.84
CA GLU A 96 6.14 -1.84 -5.72
C GLU A 96 6.12 -3.27 -5.15
N GLU A 97 6.00 -4.24 -6.05
CA GLU A 97 6.02 -5.69 -5.78
C GLU A 97 7.35 -6.19 -5.18
N LEU A 98 8.40 -5.38 -5.27
CA LEU A 98 9.69 -5.61 -4.64
C LEU A 98 9.84 -4.72 -3.41
N ASN A 99 8.84 -4.80 -2.52
CA ASN A 99 8.81 -4.14 -1.22
C ASN A 99 8.77 -2.60 -1.30
N LEU A 100 7.86 -2.06 -2.11
CA LEU A 100 7.56 -0.63 -2.26
C LEU A 100 8.76 0.18 -2.76
N GLY A 101 9.68 -0.46 -3.50
CA GLY A 101 11.01 0.08 -3.77
C GLY A 101 11.00 1.45 -4.44
N GLY A 102 10.11 1.65 -5.43
CA GLY A 102 10.01 2.92 -6.15
C GLY A 102 9.47 4.06 -5.30
N ALA A 103 8.43 3.83 -4.49
CA ALA A 103 7.92 4.88 -3.60
C ALA A 103 8.93 5.23 -2.49
N ILE A 104 9.65 4.24 -1.97
CA ILE A 104 10.73 4.45 -1.00
C ILE A 104 11.84 5.30 -1.63
N ASP A 105 12.33 4.93 -2.82
CA ASP A 105 13.38 5.68 -3.51
C ASP A 105 12.95 7.11 -3.83
N PHE A 106 11.73 7.28 -4.36
CA PHE A 106 11.17 8.60 -4.67
C PHE A 106 11.14 9.50 -3.44
N ILE A 107 10.53 9.05 -2.34
CA ILE A 107 10.38 9.91 -1.17
C ILE A 107 11.71 10.18 -0.49
N GLN A 108 12.66 9.24 -0.52
CA GLN A 108 13.99 9.48 0.04
C GLN A 108 14.75 10.57 -0.70
N LYS A 109 14.61 10.64 -2.03
CA LYS A 109 15.25 11.65 -2.87
C LYS A 109 14.58 13.02 -2.76
N HIS A 110 13.25 13.06 -2.82
CA HIS A 110 12.51 14.32 -2.98
C HIS A 110 11.95 14.91 -1.67
N LYS A 111 12.05 14.23 -0.52
CA LYS A 111 11.51 14.74 0.76
C LYS A 111 12.01 16.14 1.17
N ASN A 112 13.17 16.56 0.70
CA ASN A 112 13.71 17.89 1.03
C ASN A 112 13.22 18.98 0.08
N GLU A 113 12.62 18.60 -1.05
CA GLU A 113 12.07 19.48 -2.08
C GLU A 113 10.55 19.68 -1.90
N LEU A 114 9.90 18.76 -1.17
CA LEU A 114 8.45 18.74 -1.00
C LEU A 114 8.04 19.22 0.40
N ASP A 115 7.25 20.29 0.45
CA ASP A 115 6.66 20.80 1.68
C ASP A 115 5.49 19.91 2.13
N LYS A 116 5.58 19.36 3.35
CA LYS A 116 4.59 18.45 3.94
C LYS A 116 3.23 19.11 4.20
N ASP A 117 3.21 20.43 4.35
CA ASP A 117 1.99 21.16 4.69
C ASP A 117 1.10 21.37 3.47
N ILE A 118 1.68 21.44 2.28
CA ILE A 118 0.96 21.70 1.03
C ILE A 118 1.06 20.58 -0.02
N THR A 119 1.89 19.55 0.22
CA THR A 119 2.01 18.40 -0.70
C THR A 119 1.06 17.27 -0.33
N TYR A 120 0.27 16.82 -1.31
CA TYR A 120 -0.70 15.73 -1.19
C TYR A 120 -0.39 14.61 -2.18
N PHE A 121 -0.53 13.36 -1.72
CA PHE A 121 -0.27 12.16 -2.52
C PHE A 121 -1.55 11.33 -2.67
N ILE A 122 -1.99 11.11 -3.90
CA ILE A 122 -3.11 10.21 -4.21
C ILE A 122 -2.52 8.98 -4.89
N ASN A 123 -2.49 7.86 -4.17
CA ASN A 123 -2.01 6.60 -4.72
C ASN A 123 -3.16 5.83 -5.39
N TYR A 124 -2.96 5.40 -6.63
CA TYR A 124 -3.90 4.56 -7.34
C TYR A 124 -3.34 3.15 -7.42
N ASP A 125 -4.05 2.20 -6.82
CA ASP A 125 -3.60 0.82 -6.74
C ASP A 125 -4.80 -0.09 -6.89
N LEU A 126 -4.83 -0.93 -7.91
CA LEU A 126 -5.96 -1.81 -8.21
C LEU A 126 -7.27 -1.10 -8.61
N VAL A 127 -7.23 0.15 -9.09
CA VAL A 127 -8.45 0.89 -9.50
C VAL A 127 -8.94 0.45 -10.88
N GLY A 128 -10.13 0.90 -11.30
CA GLY A 128 -10.62 0.70 -12.67
C GLY A 128 -11.26 -0.65 -12.97
N ALA A 129 -11.31 -1.56 -12.00
CA ALA A 129 -12.11 -2.79 -12.11
C ALA A 129 -13.56 -2.58 -11.67
N HIS A 130 -14.40 -3.56 -11.97
CA HIS A 130 -15.77 -3.65 -11.47
C HIS A 130 -15.86 -3.69 -9.93
N GLY A 131 -17.05 -3.39 -9.43
CA GLY A 131 -17.34 -3.35 -7.99
C GLY A 131 -17.08 -1.98 -7.38
N VAL A 132 -17.08 -1.96 -6.06
CA VAL A 132 -17.13 -0.71 -5.28
C VAL A 132 -15.72 -0.18 -5.05
N LEU A 133 -15.54 1.13 -5.16
CA LEU A 133 -14.26 1.77 -4.83
C LEU A 133 -14.01 1.70 -3.32
N ARG A 134 -12.74 1.57 -2.97
CA ARG A 134 -12.26 1.47 -1.60
C ARG A 134 -11.26 2.57 -1.36
N ASN A 135 -11.46 3.33 -0.29
CA ASN A 135 -10.47 4.29 0.21
C ASN A 135 -9.79 3.70 1.45
N VAL A 136 -8.49 3.49 1.39
CA VAL A 136 -7.75 3.02 2.57
C VAL A 136 -7.48 4.21 3.47
N THR A 137 -8.20 4.25 4.59
CA THR A 137 -8.10 5.37 5.53
C THR A 137 -7.08 5.13 6.63
N SER A 138 -6.56 3.91 6.73
CA SER A 138 -5.58 3.56 7.75
C SER A 138 -4.90 2.22 7.48
N HIS A 139 -3.70 2.03 8.06
CA HIS A 139 -2.90 0.82 7.89
C HIS A 139 -2.06 0.45 9.12
N GLY A 140 -1.62 -0.81 9.19
CA GLY A 140 -0.58 -1.28 10.13
C GLY A 140 -0.98 -1.35 11.61
N ILE A 141 -0.03 -1.74 12.47
CA ILE A 141 -0.16 -1.78 13.94
C ILE A 141 1.12 -1.17 14.55
N PRO A 142 1.04 -0.16 15.43
CA PRO A 142 -0.17 0.57 15.80
C PRO A 142 -0.81 1.23 14.57
N LYS A 143 -2.13 1.36 14.60
CA LYS A 143 -2.91 1.89 13.46
C LYS A 143 -2.41 3.29 13.10
N LYS A 144 -2.05 3.47 11.83
CA LYS A 144 -1.68 4.77 11.29
C LYS A 144 -2.74 5.24 10.31
N THR A 145 -3.23 6.46 10.50
CA THR A 145 -4.26 7.07 9.65
C THR A 145 -3.60 7.67 8.41
N THR A 146 -4.24 7.49 7.25
CA THR A 146 -3.86 8.19 6.01
C THR A 146 -4.34 9.66 6.08
N SER A 147 -4.17 10.44 5.03
CA SER A 147 -4.56 11.86 5.04
C SER A 147 -6.06 12.05 5.31
N THR A 148 -6.42 12.53 6.51
CA THR A 148 -7.82 12.86 6.86
C THR A 148 -8.44 13.80 5.83
N LYS A 149 -7.68 14.80 5.37
CA LYS A 149 -8.14 15.76 4.36
C LYS A 149 -8.49 15.08 3.04
N LEU A 150 -7.61 14.23 2.50
CA LEU A 150 -7.90 13.51 1.25
C LEU A 150 -9.06 12.54 1.45
N ASN A 151 -9.14 11.88 2.60
CA ASN A 151 -10.24 10.96 2.90
C ASN A 151 -11.61 11.66 2.90
N GLU A 152 -11.68 12.86 3.49
CA GLU A 152 -12.87 13.70 3.48
C GLU A 152 -13.21 14.20 2.08
N LEU A 153 -12.22 14.68 1.32
CA LEU A 153 -12.41 15.11 -0.05
C LEU A 153 -12.99 13.99 -0.91
N PHE A 154 -12.40 12.79 -0.88
CA PHE A 154 -12.91 11.64 -1.62
C PHE A 154 -14.33 11.25 -1.20
N ARG A 155 -14.63 11.27 0.10
CA ARG A 155 -15.98 10.97 0.60
C ARG A 155 -17.02 11.99 0.14
N ASN A 156 -16.67 13.28 0.11
CA ASN A 156 -17.59 14.34 -0.28
C ASN A 156 -17.78 14.36 -1.80
N SER A 157 -16.69 14.25 -2.56
CA SER A 157 -16.73 14.13 -4.02
C SER A 157 -17.53 12.90 -4.46
N SER A 158 -17.44 11.77 -3.74
CA SER A 158 -18.17 10.56 -4.11
C SER A 158 -19.68 10.73 -3.92
N LYS A 159 -20.12 11.43 -2.86
CA LYS A 159 -21.55 11.73 -2.64
C LYS A 159 -22.11 12.59 -3.76
N ASP A 160 -21.39 13.64 -4.14
CA ASP A 160 -21.87 14.61 -5.13
C ASP A 160 -21.92 14.01 -6.54
N LEU A 161 -21.04 13.06 -6.83
CA LEU A 161 -21.03 12.31 -8.09
C LEU A 161 -21.91 11.05 -8.07
N GLY A 162 -22.51 10.69 -6.93
CA GLY A 162 -23.28 9.45 -6.79
C GLY A 162 -22.45 8.16 -6.93
N ILE A 163 -21.16 8.23 -6.64
CA ILE A 163 -20.22 7.09 -6.75
C ILE A 163 -20.10 6.41 -5.38
N GLU A 164 -20.33 5.10 -5.32
CA GLU A 164 -20.18 4.34 -4.08
C GLU A 164 -18.69 4.16 -3.72
N ILE A 165 -18.30 4.65 -2.54
CA ILE A 165 -16.98 4.43 -1.94
C ILE A 165 -17.13 3.88 -0.53
N LYS A 166 -16.28 2.92 -0.14
CA LYS A 166 -16.19 2.43 1.24
C LYS A 166 -14.79 2.59 1.78
N GLU A 167 -14.71 2.97 3.04
CA GLU A 167 -13.43 3.09 3.72
C GLU A 167 -13.01 1.75 4.30
N ILE A 168 -11.71 1.46 4.21
CA ILE A 168 -11.13 0.23 4.71
C ILE A 168 -9.82 0.46 5.46
N TYR A 169 -9.44 -0.55 6.23
CA TYR A 169 -8.18 -0.65 6.94
C TYR A 169 -7.30 -1.72 6.28
N PHE A 170 -6.02 -1.41 6.08
CA PHE A 170 -5.01 -2.36 5.62
C PHE A 170 -4.27 -2.99 6.81
N PRO A 171 -4.42 -4.30 7.06
CA PRO A 171 -3.73 -4.99 8.15
C PRO A 171 -2.24 -5.20 7.85
N ILE A 172 -1.50 -5.66 8.86
CA ILE A 172 -0.09 -6.08 8.67
C ILE A 172 -0.01 -7.09 7.52
N GLY A 173 0.84 -6.79 6.55
CA GLY A 173 1.08 -7.64 5.38
C GLY A 173 0.29 -7.27 4.14
N ALA A 174 -0.68 -6.36 4.24
CA ALA A 174 -1.16 -5.58 3.10
C ALA A 174 -0.31 -4.31 3.03
N ALA A 175 0.25 -4.03 1.86
CA ALA A 175 1.12 -2.89 1.63
C ALA A 175 0.72 -2.15 0.36
N GLY A 176 1.20 -0.92 0.22
CA GLY A 176 1.08 -0.14 -0.99
C GLY A 176 1.88 1.14 -0.88
N ASP A 177 2.17 1.77 -2.01
CA ASP A 177 3.13 2.88 -2.13
C ASP A 177 2.81 4.11 -1.25
N HIS A 178 1.55 4.29 -0.82
CA HIS A 178 1.20 5.33 0.16
C HIS A 178 1.89 5.17 1.53
N MET A 179 2.23 3.95 1.95
CA MET A 179 2.76 3.67 3.30
C MET A 179 4.10 4.36 3.58
N PRO A 180 5.15 4.24 2.74
CA PRO A 180 6.41 4.97 2.96
C PRO A 180 6.21 6.49 2.99
N ILE A 181 5.27 7.02 2.21
CA ILE A 181 4.92 8.44 2.16
C ILE A 181 4.30 8.90 3.50
N VAL A 182 3.29 8.18 3.99
CA VAL A 182 2.68 8.41 5.30
C VAL A 182 3.71 8.24 6.43
N ASN A 183 4.64 7.30 6.29
CA ASN A 183 5.75 7.10 7.23
C ASN A 183 6.73 8.26 7.33
N MET A 184 6.91 9.02 6.24
CA MET A 184 7.70 10.25 6.24
C MET A 184 6.92 11.49 6.71
N GLY A 185 5.63 11.33 7.03
CA GLY A 185 4.77 12.40 7.56
C GLY A 185 4.04 13.22 6.49
N TYR A 186 4.00 12.74 5.24
CA TYR A 186 3.24 13.39 4.17
C TYR A 186 1.77 12.96 4.18
N LYS A 187 0.94 13.82 3.58
CA LYS A 187 -0.49 13.59 3.42
C LYS A 187 -0.72 12.68 2.20
N ALA A 188 -0.95 11.38 2.41
CA ALA A 188 -1.26 10.45 1.34
C ALA A 188 -2.55 9.66 1.57
N CYS A 189 -3.22 9.20 0.51
CA CYS A 189 -4.27 8.17 0.56
C CYS A 189 -4.03 7.11 -0.54
N VAL A 190 -4.78 6.01 -0.52
CA VAL A 190 -4.81 5.04 -1.62
C VAL A 190 -6.22 4.59 -1.92
N LEU A 191 -6.52 4.47 -3.22
CA LEU A 191 -7.78 3.96 -3.73
C LEU A 191 -7.59 2.61 -4.44
N ALA A 192 -8.59 1.73 -4.32
CA ALA A 192 -8.60 0.42 -4.94
C ALA A 192 -10.02 -0.06 -5.30
N SER A 193 -10.19 -0.90 -6.33
CA SER A 193 -11.48 -1.50 -6.68
C SER A 193 -11.64 -2.91 -6.10
N THR A 194 -12.82 -3.25 -5.54
CA THR A 194 -13.04 -4.59 -4.98
C THR A 194 -12.93 -5.73 -5.99
N GLY A 195 -13.26 -5.48 -7.26
CA GLY A 195 -13.17 -6.50 -8.32
C GLY A 195 -11.73 -6.97 -8.56
N SER A 196 -10.75 -6.09 -8.32
CA SER A 196 -9.32 -6.38 -8.43
C SER A 196 -8.77 -7.12 -7.21
N MET A 197 -9.16 -6.68 -6.00
CA MET A 197 -8.58 -7.15 -4.72
C MET A 197 -8.57 -8.67 -4.53
N LYS A 198 -9.53 -9.39 -5.13
CA LYS A 198 -9.61 -10.85 -5.03
C LYS A 198 -8.58 -11.58 -5.89
N TYR A 199 -8.05 -10.94 -6.92
CA TYR A 199 -7.26 -11.59 -7.98
C TYR A 199 -5.83 -11.03 -8.09
N VAL A 200 -5.42 -10.17 -7.16
CA VAL A 200 -4.05 -9.64 -7.01
C VAL A 200 -3.01 -10.77 -7.05
N HIS A 201 -1.89 -10.52 -7.74
CA HIS A 201 -0.81 -11.49 -8.00
C HIS A 201 -1.25 -12.85 -8.58
N SER A 202 -2.41 -12.93 -9.22
CA SER A 202 -2.96 -14.18 -9.75
C SER A 202 -3.06 -14.13 -11.27
N LYS A 203 -3.05 -15.32 -11.91
CA LYS A 203 -3.30 -15.45 -13.35
C LYS A 203 -4.67 -14.91 -13.81
N LYS A 204 -5.58 -14.65 -12.88
CA LYS A 204 -6.93 -14.12 -13.15
C LYS A 204 -6.97 -12.60 -13.21
N ASP A 205 -5.88 -11.92 -12.85
CA ASP A 205 -5.76 -10.48 -13.05
C ASP A 205 -5.56 -10.16 -14.54
N THR A 206 -6.67 -10.15 -15.25
CA THR A 206 -6.73 -9.97 -16.70
C THR A 206 -7.69 -8.84 -17.06
N MET A 207 -7.69 -8.43 -18.33
CA MET A 207 -8.57 -7.39 -18.84
C MET A 207 -10.06 -7.66 -18.60
N SER A 208 -10.47 -8.91 -18.34
CA SER A 208 -11.86 -9.22 -18.00
C SER A 208 -12.34 -8.59 -16.68
N LEU A 209 -11.42 -8.20 -15.79
CA LEU A 209 -11.75 -7.52 -14.54
C LEU A 209 -11.98 -6.02 -14.74
N VAL A 210 -11.37 -5.44 -15.76
CA VAL A 210 -11.43 -4.00 -16.06
C VAL A 210 -12.83 -3.62 -16.49
N SER A 211 -13.37 -2.52 -15.96
CA SER A 211 -14.69 -2.03 -16.34
C SER A 211 -14.65 -0.57 -16.76
N LYS A 212 -15.43 -0.22 -17.79
CA LYS A 212 -15.55 1.17 -18.25
C LYS A 212 -16.10 2.07 -17.15
N GLU A 213 -17.07 1.58 -16.39
CA GLU A 213 -17.62 2.28 -15.24
C GLU A 213 -16.58 2.51 -14.15
N GLY A 214 -15.80 1.50 -13.78
CA GLY A 214 -14.77 1.62 -12.75
C GLY A 214 -13.69 2.63 -13.13
N LEU A 215 -13.26 2.61 -14.40
CA LEU A 215 -12.32 3.59 -14.96
C LEU A 215 -12.90 5.01 -14.95
N ASN A 216 -14.16 5.18 -15.37
CA ASN A 216 -14.83 6.47 -15.35
C ASN A 216 -15.01 7.00 -13.92
N ASN A 217 -15.38 6.14 -12.98
CA ASN A 217 -15.61 6.52 -11.59
C ASN A 217 -14.31 7.04 -10.96
N ILE A 218 -13.20 6.31 -11.09
CA ILE A 218 -11.92 6.77 -10.51
C ILE A 218 -11.43 8.05 -11.18
N PHE A 219 -11.59 8.19 -12.49
CA PHE A 219 -11.18 9.37 -13.24
C PHE A 219 -11.97 10.61 -12.82
N SER A 220 -13.31 10.55 -12.86
CA SER A 220 -14.19 11.66 -12.48
C SER A 220 -14.02 12.05 -11.00
N LEU A 221 -13.89 11.06 -10.11
CA LEU A 221 -13.70 11.31 -8.69
C LEU A 221 -12.37 12.02 -8.41
N SER A 222 -11.30 11.64 -9.12
CA SER A 222 -9.98 12.27 -8.99
C SER A 222 -9.99 13.72 -9.45
N ILE A 223 -10.69 14.02 -10.54
CA ILE A 223 -10.88 15.39 -11.02
C ILE A 223 -11.63 16.23 -9.99
N GLU A 224 -12.73 15.71 -9.46
CA GLU A 224 -13.53 16.43 -8.47
C GLU A 224 -12.77 16.68 -7.17
N VAL A 225 -11.96 15.73 -6.70
CA VAL A 225 -11.08 15.93 -5.54
C VAL A 225 -10.05 17.02 -5.79
N ALA A 226 -9.39 17.02 -6.96
CA ALA A 226 -8.42 18.06 -7.30
C ALA A 226 -9.06 19.45 -7.38
N ASN A 227 -10.25 19.56 -7.99
CA ASN A 227 -11.01 20.81 -8.07
C ASN A 227 -11.40 21.35 -6.69
N ARG A 228 -11.80 20.47 -5.76
CA ARG A 228 -12.12 20.88 -4.38
C ARG A 228 -10.88 21.33 -3.64
N LEU A 229 -9.80 20.56 -3.73
CA LEU A 229 -8.54 20.93 -3.10
C LEU A 229 -8.05 22.29 -3.61
N ASN A 230 -8.15 22.55 -4.92
CA ASN A 230 -7.75 23.83 -5.52
C ASN A 230 -8.53 25.03 -4.96
N LYS A 231 -9.83 24.85 -4.66
CA LYS A 231 -10.68 25.89 -4.06
C LYS A 231 -10.40 26.14 -2.58
N GLU A 232 -9.76 25.21 -1.89
CA GLU A 232 -9.40 25.35 -0.47
C GLU A 232 -7.97 25.90 -0.28
N LEU A 233 -7.18 25.93 -1.35
CA LEU A 233 -5.83 26.47 -1.38
C LEU A 233 -5.77 27.94 -1.85
N THR A 234 -6.92 28.54 -2.19
CA THR A 234 -7.08 30.00 -2.38
C THR A 234 -7.11 30.72 -1.05
#